data_AF-A0A1Y5DG94-F1
#
_entry.id   AF-A0A1Y5DG94-F1
#
_cell.length_a   1.000
_cell.length_b   1.000
_cell.length_c   1.000
_cell.angle_alpha   90.00
_cell.angle_beta   90.00
_cell.angle_gamma   90.00
#
_symmetry.space_group_name_H-M   'P 1'
#
loop_
_entity.id
_entity.type
_entity.pdbx_description
1 polymer ?
#
loop_
_entity_poly.entity_id
_entity_poly.type
_entity_poly.pdbx_seq_one_letter_code
_entity_poly.pdbx_strand_id
1 'polypeptide(L)' 'MSKNLIERLIQYLGIPQNTEEFQWTKTRAYRRRLGTVKNAWIIGGLIMLAVAQPAFILAGSFFLTFLSFAFLEK' A
#
# COMPACT_ATOMS: atom_id res chain seq x y z
N MET A 1 -13.97 0.17 11.28
CA MET A 1 -14.62 -1.06 11.80
C MET A 1 -14.25 -2.27 10.92
N SER A 2 -12.95 -2.56 10.74
CA SER A 2 -12.43 -3.62 9.82
C SER A 2 -11.30 -4.46 10.45
N LYS A 3 -10.83 -4.11 11.65
CA LYS A 3 -9.67 -4.74 12.32
C LYS A 3 -9.81 -6.27 12.44
N ASN A 4 -11.03 -6.75 12.67
CA ASN A 4 -11.31 -8.17 12.90
C ASN A 4 -11.01 -9.08 11.69
N LEU A 5 -11.09 -8.60 10.45
CA LEU A 5 -10.82 -9.45 9.28
C LEU A 5 -9.33 -9.61 9.01
N ILE A 6 -8.59 -8.50 9.10
CA ILE A 6 -7.13 -8.50 8.92
C ILE A 6 -6.47 -9.28 10.06
N GLU A 7 -6.91 -9.06 11.30
CA GLU A 7 -6.39 -9.80 12.47
C GLU A 7 -6.70 -11.29 12.38
N ARG A 8 -7.90 -11.68 11.90
CA ARG A 8 -8.23 -13.09 11.65
C ARG A 8 -7.37 -13.72 10.56
N LEU A 9 -7.09 -13.00 9.48
CA LEU A 9 -6.21 -13.47 8.40
C LEU A 9 -4.77 -13.65 8.89
N ILE A 10 -4.24 -12.67 9.65
CA ILE A 10 -2.92 -12.75 10.27
C ILE A 10 -2.82 -13.97 11.19
N GLN A 11 -3.88 -14.22 11.98
CA GLN A 11 -3.93 -15.36 12.89
C GLN A 11 -4.08 -16.70 12.15
N TYR A 12 -4.87 -16.73 11.07
CA TYR A 12 -5.04 -17.92 10.23
C TYR A 12 -3.76 -18.30 9.47
N LEU A 13 -3.05 -17.30 8.95
CA LEU A 13 -1.77 -17.49 8.26
C LEU A 13 -0.59 -17.75 9.23
N GLY A 14 -0.84 -17.73 10.56
CA GLY A 14 0.18 -17.98 11.56
C GLY A 14 1.32 -16.96 11.55
N ILE A 15 1.07 -15.73 11.06
CA ILE A 15 2.13 -14.74 10.85
C ILE A 15 2.70 -14.33 12.22
N PRO A 16 4.03 -14.50 12.44
CA PRO A 16 4.65 -14.16 13.71
C PRO A 16 4.55 -12.64 13.95
N GLN A 17 3.72 -12.25 14.92
CA GLN A 17 3.48 -10.83 15.25
C GLN A 17 4.65 -10.14 15.98
N ASN A 18 5.70 -10.90 16.31
CA ASN A 18 6.89 -10.40 17.00
C ASN A 18 8.01 -9.97 16.04
N THR A 19 7.79 -10.01 14.73
CA THR A 19 8.80 -9.54 13.77
C THR A 19 8.84 -8.01 13.72
N GLU A 20 10.03 -7.44 13.54
CA GLU A 20 10.23 -6.00 13.44
C GLU A 20 9.43 -5.39 12.28
N GLU A 21 9.28 -6.14 11.19
CA GLU A 21 8.48 -5.76 10.02
C GLU A 21 6.99 -5.63 10.35
N PHE A 22 6.44 -6.57 11.13
CA PHE A 22 5.04 -6.49 11.53
C PHE A 22 4.80 -5.31 12.47
N GLN A 23 5.72 -5.05 13.39
CA GLN A 23 5.66 -3.90 14.28
C GLN A 23 5.82 -2.57 13.51
N TRP A 24 6.64 -2.56 12.46
CA TRP A 24 6.79 -1.41 11.56
C TRP A 24 5.44 -0.99 10.96
N THR A 25 4.62 -1.93 10.50
CA THR A 25 3.28 -1.63 9.95
C THR A 25 2.33 -0.96 10.96
N LYS A 26 2.55 -1.16 12.25
CA LYS A 26 1.76 -0.56 13.33
C LYS A 26 2.22 0.85 13.70
N THR A 27 3.41 1.28 13.27
CA THR A 27 3.96 2.60 13.62
C THR A 27 3.15 3.75 13.03
N ARG A 28 3.26 4.93 13.66
CA ARG A 28 2.65 6.17 13.15
C ARG A 28 3.33 6.65 11.86
N ALA A 29 4.64 6.40 11.73
CA ALA A 29 5.40 6.74 10.53
C ALA A 29 4.90 5.94 9.32
N TYR A 30 4.76 4.62 9.45
CA TYR A 30 4.19 3.78 8.40
C TYR A 30 2.80 4.23 7.99
N ARG A 31 1.90 4.47 8.94
CA ARG A 31 0.55 4.99 8.66
C ARG A 31 0.55 6.32 7.92
N ARG A 32 1.49 7.21 8.22
CA ARG A 32 1.65 8.49 7.51
C ARG A 32 2.11 8.28 6.07
N ARG A 33 3.12 7.41 5.86
CA ARG A 33 3.61 7.04 4.52
C ARG A 33 2.51 6.36 3.69
N LEU A 34 1.70 5.52 4.32
CA LEU A 34 0.55 4.86 3.68
C LEU A 34 -0.51 5.88 3.22
N GLY A 35 -0.71 6.96 3.99
CA GLY A 35 -1.52 8.10 3.55
C GLY A 35 -0.97 8.80 2.31
N THR A 36 0.36 9.00 2.24
CA THR A 36 1.02 9.55 1.05
C THR A 36 0.86 8.64 -0.17
N VAL A 37 1.07 7.33 0.00
CA VAL A 37 0.88 6.33 -1.06
C VAL A 37 -0.57 6.34 -1.56
N LYS A 38 -1.55 6.36 -0.65
CA LYS A 38 -2.96 6.48 -1.01
C LYS A 38 -3.23 7.72 -1.86
N ASN A 39 -2.72 8.88 -1.45
CA ASN A 39 -2.90 10.12 -2.22
C ASN A 39 -2.22 10.05 -3.58
N ALA A 40 -1.02 9.44 -3.66
CA ALA A 40 -0.33 9.21 -4.93
C ALA A 40 -1.14 8.33 -5.88
N TRP A 41 -1.78 7.27 -5.38
CA TRP A 41 -2.69 6.42 -6.17
C TRP A 41 -3.93 7.14 -6.65
N ILE A 42 -4.52 8.01 -5.82
CA ILE A 42 -5.68 8.82 -6.23
C ILE A 42 -5.29 9.79 -7.35
N ILE A 43 -4.18 10.53 -7.17
CA ILE A 43 -3.69 11.48 -8.17
C ILE A 43 -3.26 10.73 -9.45
N GLY A 44 -2.52 9.64 -9.32
CA GLY A 44 -2.11 8.80 -10.44
C GLY A 44 -3.30 8.24 -11.21
N GLY A 45 -4.32 7.75 -10.51
CA GLY A 45 -5.56 7.28 -11.12
C GLY A 45 -6.31 8.37 -11.88
N LEU A 46 -6.37 9.60 -11.35
CA LEU A 46 -6.96 10.74 -12.06
C LEU A 46 -6.19 11.08 -13.34
N ILE A 47 -4.85 11.06 -13.31
CA ILE A 47 -4.01 11.28 -14.49
C ILE A 47 -4.22 10.18 -15.52
N MET A 48 -4.28 8.92 -15.08
CA MET A 48 -4.53 7.76 -15.92
C MET A 48 -5.89 7.84 -16.63
N LEU A 49 -6.93 8.29 -15.92
CA LEU A 49 -8.25 8.52 -16.52
C LEU A 49 -8.23 9.65 -17.55
N ALA A 50 -7.46 10.71 -17.31
CA ALA A 50 -7.33 11.82 -18.26
C ALA A 50 -6.62 11.41 -19.56
N VAL A 51 -5.60 10.55 -19.47
CA VAL A 51 -4.84 10.07 -20.65
C VAL A 51 -5.59 8.96 -21.39
N ALA A 52 -6.35 8.13 -20.67
CA ALA A 52 -7.18 7.04 -21.20
C ALA A 52 -6.44 6.02 -22.11
N GLN A 53 -5.12 5.90 -22.00
CA GLN A 53 -4.32 4.96 -22.78
C GLN A 53 -4.00 3.69 -21.98
N PRO A 54 -4.43 2.48 -22.41
CA PRO A 54 -4.23 1.24 -21.64
C PRO A 54 -2.77 0.95 -21.27
N ALA A 55 -1.83 1.19 -22.19
CA ALA A 55 -0.41 0.97 -21.93
C ALA A 55 0.14 1.91 -20.84
N PHE A 56 -0.32 3.17 -20.81
CA PHE A 56 0.07 4.14 -19.80
C PHE A 56 -0.52 3.78 -18.43
N ILE A 57 -1.78 3.33 -18.41
CA ILE A 57 -2.45 2.87 -17.19
C ILE A 57 -1.68 1.69 -16.59
N LEU A 58 -1.32 0.69 -17.41
CA LEU A 58 -0.58 -0.48 -16.96
C LEU A 58 0.81 -0.08 -16.44
N ALA A 59 1.60 0.62 -17.25
CA ALA A 59 2.95 1.03 -16.88
C ALA A 59 2.96 1.90 -15.61
N GLY A 60 2.05 2.88 -15.54
CA GLY A 60 1.91 3.74 -14.37
C GLY A 60 1.43 2.98 -13.13
N SER A 61 0.55 1.98 -13.28
CA SER A 61 0.10 1.15 -12.16
C SER A 61 1.23 0.28 -11.61
N PHE A 62 2.01 -0.35 -12.49
CA PHE A 62 3.21 -1.10 -12.09
C PHE A 62 4.23 -0.19 -11.40
N PHE A 63 4.48 0.99 -11.96
CA PHE A 63 5.40 1.96 -11.39
C PHE A 63 4.93 2.44 -10.01
N LEU A 64 3.65 2.80 -9.86
CA LEU A 64 3.09 3.20 -8.55
C LEU A 64 3.12 2.06 -7.53
N THR A 65 2.91 0.82 -7.98
CA THR A 65 3.00 -0.37 -7.11
C THR A 65 4.42 -0.54 -6.58
N PHE A 66 5.42 -0.46 -7.47
CA PHE A 66 6.82 -0.50 -7.10
C PHE A 66 7.18 0.63 -6.12
N LEU A 67 6.78 1.86 -6.43
CA LEU A 67 7.01 3.02 -5.57
C LEU A 67 6.32 2.87 -4.20
N SER A 68 5.15 2.25 -4.16
CA SER A 68 4.41 1.99 -2.92
C SER A 68 5.22 1.07 -2.01
N PHE A 69 5.79 -0.01 -2.54
CA PHE A 69 6.64 -0.91 -1.77
C PHE A 69 7.91 -0.21 -1.30
N ALA A 70 8.65 0.44 -2.20
CA ALA A 70 9.89 1.13 -1.87
C ALA A 70 9.69 2.24 -0.81
N PHE A 71 8.55 2.94 -0.84
CA PHE A 71 8.26 4.01 0.11
C PHE A 71 7.77 3.50 1.47
N LEU A 72 7.12 2.34 1.49
CA LEU A 72 6.62 1.70 2.72
C LEU A 72 7.67 0.84 3.42
N GLU A 73 8.70 0.42 2.70
CA GLU A 73 9.87 -0.26 3.24
C GLU A 73 10.66 0.66 4.21
N LYS A 74 11.30 0.06 5.22
CA LYS A 74 11.93 0.79 6.33
C LYS A 74 13.24 1.44 5.90
#